data_AF-A0A8C6MBC5-F1
#
_entry.id   AF-A0A8C6MBC5-F1
#
_cell.length_a   1.000
_cell.length_b   1.000
_cell.length_c   1.000
_cell.angle_alpha   90.00
_cell.angle_beta   90.00
_cell.angle_gamma   90.00
#
_symmetry.space_group_name_H-M   'P 1'
#
loop_
_entity.id
_entity.type
_entity.pdbx_description
1 polymer ?
#
loop_
_entity_poly.entity_id
_entity_poly.type
_entity_poly.pdbx_seq_one_letter_code
_entity_poly.pdbx_strand_id
1 'polypeptide(L)'
;MMFISVRFRNMEWRNVCGINTHKSNVVENKASATAEFTSHTVILLFQTETLDASFLFCFSLEFKEEVLRNMYEEEMGSQVESRARMEMEEHRSLMAWNDQENLRTLQARILRVQKEEEEAQHRKMELALQREEEQQEFIKQREKEILQLQEDAKNFITLQNLDQRIEEALDNPKNYNFAVDKEGRVVKRTVLQ
;
A
#
# COMPACT_ATOMS: atom_id res chain seq x y z
N MET A 1 -54.41 19.53 22.08
CA MET A 1 -54.24 18.42 23.06
C MET A 1 -53.09 18.85 23.95
N MET A 2 -53.20 19.08 25.26
CA MET A 2 -54.08 18.52 26.27
C MET A 2 -54.59 19.63 27.19
N PHE A 3 -55.90 19.62 27.42
CA PHE A 3 -56.55 20.25 28.57
C PHE A 3 -56.23 19.44 29.82
N ILE A 4 -55.76 20.06 30.90
CA ILE A 4 -55.84 19.46 32.23
C ILE A 4 -56.80 20.33 33.05
N SER A 5 -58.05 19.92 32.98
CA SER A 5 -59.13 20.30 33.87
C SER A 5 -59.00 19.44 35.13
N VAL A 6 -58.88 20.05 36.31
CA VAL A 6 -59.07 19.32 37.57
C VAL A 6 -60.19 19.99 38.35
N ARG A 7 -61.27 19.22 38.41
CA ARG A 7 -62.56 19.47 39.02
C ARG A 7 -62.62 18.59 40.27
N PHE A 8 -62.71 19.17 41.47
CA PHE A 8 -63.02 18.44 42.71
C PHE A 8 -63.96 19.33 43.55
N ARG A 9 -65.28 19.21 43.34
CA ARG A 9 -66.28 18.34 44.00
C ARG A 9 -66.53 18.72 45.48
N ASN A 10 -67.62 19.47 45.65
CA ASN A 10 -68.38 19.68 46.88
C ASN A 10 -68.67 18.35 47.59
N MET A 11 -68.58 18.34 48.92
CA MET A 11 -69.16 17.32 49.77
C MET A 11 -69.85 17.98 50.97
N GLU A 12 -71.19 18.00 50.91
CA GLU A 12 -72.07 18.26 52.04
C GLU A 12 -72.05 17.04 52.98
N TRP A 13 -71.98 17.29 54.30
CA TRP A 13 -72.48 16.37 55.32
C TRP A 13 -73.16 17.17 56.43
N ARG A 14 -74.45 16.90 56.63
CA ARG A 14 -75.29 17.39 57.74
C ARG A 14 -75.10 16.53 58.99
N ASN A 15 -74.98 17.21 60.14
CA ASN A 15 -75.48 16.92 61.50
C ASN A 15 -75.52 15.48 62.04
N VAL A 16 -74.93 15.26 63.24
CA VAL A 16 -75.60 14.80 64.48
C VAL A 16 -74.69 15.10 65.71
N CYS A 17 -75.28 15.70 66.75
CA CYS A 17 -74.89 15.82 68.19
C CYS A 17 -73.42 16.17 68.52
N GLY A 18 -73.11 17.29 69.17
CA GLY A 18 -73.70 17.80 70.41
C GLY A 18 -72.62 17.76 71.50
N ILE A 19 -72.52 18.83 72.29
CA ILE A 19 -71.73 19.03 73.52
C ILE A 19 -70.48 19.94 73.39
N ASN A 20 -70.57 21.01 74.18
CA ASN A 20 -69.53 21.85 74.78
C ASN A 20 -68.76 22.88 73.93
N THR A 21 -69.32 24.08 74.03
CA THR A 21 -68.72 25.41 73.91
C THR A 21 -67.36 25.57 74.60
N HIS A 22 -66.53 26.40 73.96
CA HIS A 22 -65.27 27.01 74.42
C HIS A 22 -63.96 26.24 74.17
N LYS A 23 -63.41 26.37 72.94
CA LYS A 23 -61.99 26.63 72.61
C LYS A 23 -61.75 26.51 71.09
N SER A 24 -62.00 27.57 70.31
CA SER A 24 -61.72 27.53 68.85
C SER A 24 -61.65 28.90 68.16
N ASN A 25 -60.99 29.91 68.76
CA ASN A 25 -60.71 31.19 68.06
C ASN A 25 -59.22 31.53 67.90
N VAL A 26 -58.30 30.67 68.38
CA VAL A 26 -56.84 30.92 68.30
C VAL A 26 -56.15 30.06 67.23
N VAL A 27 -56.80 28.99 66.77
CA VAL A 27 -56.22 28.07 65.77
C VAL A 27 -56.51 28.53 64.32
N GLU A 28 -57.67 29.15 64.05
CA GLU A 28 -58.03 29.61 62.70
C GLU A 28 -57.22 30.84 62.23
N ASN A 29 -56.95 31.81 63.11
CA ASN A 29 -56.14 33.00 62.76
C ASN A 29 -54.63 32.69 62.57
N LYS A 30 -54.12 31.59 63.12
CA LYS A 30 -52.73 31.14 62.84
C LYS A 30 -52.63 30.37 61.52
N ALA A 31 -53.70 29.70 61.09
CA ALA A 31 -53.76 29.01 59.81
C ALA A 31 -53.88 29.98 58.62
N SER A 32 -54.60 31.11 58.75
CA SER A 32 -54.67 32.12 57.68
C SER A 32 -53.36 32.87 57.47
N ALA A 33 -52.68 33.29 58.54
CA ALA A 33 -51.39 33.99 58.46
C ALA A 33 -50.26 33.09 57.90
N THR A 34 -50.30 31.79 58.16
CA THR A 34 -49.34 30.82 57.59
C THR A 34 -49.66 30.46 56.14
N ALA A 35 -50.94 30.48 55.73
CA ALA A 35 -51.36 30.33 54.33
C ALA A 35 -51.00 31.54 53.46
N GLU A 36 -51.12 32.76 53.99
CA GLU A 36 -50.72 33.99 53.30
C GLU A 36 -49.19 34.11 53.19
N PHE A 37 -48.46 33.73 54.24
CA PHE A 37 -46.99 33.69 54.22
C PHE A 37 -46.47 32.66 53.22
N THR A 38 -47.05 31.46 53.19
CA THR A 38 -46.71 30.43 52.20
C THR A 38 -47.08 30.84 50.78
N SER A 39 -48.20 31.54 50.59
CA SER A 39 -48.57 32.12 49.29
C SER A 39 -47.57 33.19 48.83
N HIS A 40 -47.14 34.10 49.70
CA HIS A 40 -46.16 35.14 49.36
C HIS A 40 -44.77 34.56 49.07
N THR A 41 -44.32 33.55 49.83
CA THR A 41 -43.06 32.86 49.52
C THR A 41 -43.14 32.11 48.20
N VAL A 42 -44.28 31.49 47.87
CA VAL A 42 -44.48 30.83 46.57
C VAL A 42 -44.49 31.83 45.42
N ILE A 43 -45.09 33.01 45.60
CA ILE A 43 -45.07 34.09 44.60
C ILE A 43 -43.66 34.65 44.40
N LEU A 44 -42.91 34.91 45.47
CA LEU A 44 -41.54 35.39 45.38
C LEU A 44 -40.62 34.35 44.73
N LEU A 45 -40.76 33.06 45.08
CA LEU A 45 -40.04 31.97 44.42
C LEU A 45 -40.40 31.91 42.92
N PHE A 46 -41.68 32.03 42.57
CA PHE A 46 -42.08 32.07 41.17
C PHE A 46 -41.47 33.28 40.43
N GLN A 47 -41.42 34.45 41.07
CA GLN A 47 -40.79 35.65 40.52
C GLN A 47 -39.27 35.47 40.34
N THR A 48 -38.56 34.91 41.33
CA THR A 48 -37.11 34.66 41.20
C THR A 48 -36.79 33.64 40.11
N GLU A 49 -37.54 32.54 40.03
CA GLU A 49 -37.37 31.53 38.98
C GLU A 49 -37.63 32.12 37.58
N THR A 50 -38.61 33.02 37.43
CA THR A 50 -38.85 33.70 36.13
C THR A 50 -37.76 34.71 35.75
N LEU A 51 -37.17 35.39 36.73
CA LEU A 51 -36.05 36.31 36.51
C LEU A 51 -34.78 35.54 36.16
N ASP A 52 -34.49 34.46 36.88
CA ASP A 52 -33.35 33.57 36.63
C ASP A 52 -33.46 32.90 35.26
N ALA A 53 -34.65 32.42 34.87
CA ALA A 53 -34.91 31.88 33.54
C ALA A 53 -34.68 32.93 32.43
N SER A 54 -35.07 34.19 32.65
CA SER A 54 -34.85 35.28 31.70
C SER A 54 -33.36 35.62 31.56
N PHE A 55 -32.63 35.63 32.67
CA PHE A 55 -31.18 35.85 32.68
C PHE A 55 -30.44 34.71 31.96
N LEU A 56 -30.77 33.46 32.28
CA LEU A 56 -30.19 32.28 31.62
C LEU A 56 -30.48 32.25 30.12
N PHE A 57 -31.67 32.68 29.71
CA PHE A 57 -32.03 32.80 28.30
C PHE A 57 -31.18 33.86 27.58
N CYS A 58 -31.00 35.05 28.19
CA CYS A 58 -30.15 36.11 27.64
C CYS A 58 -28.70 35.64 27.49
N PHE A 59 -28.14 35.04 28.54
CA PHE A 59 -26.78 34.50 28.52
C PHE A 59 -26.60 33.39 27.47
N SER A 60 -27.61 32.53 27.33
CA SER A 60 -27.60 31.48 26.29
C SER A 60 -27.65 32.04 24.87
N LEU A 61 -28.23 33.23 24.66
CA LEU A 61 -28.22 33.91 23.37
C LEU A 61 -26.85 34.52 23.07
N GLU A 62 -26.25 35.22 24.04
CA GLU A 62 -24.90 35.79 23.90
C GLU A 62 -23.87 34.69 23.59
N PHE A 63 -23.90 33.57 24.32
CA PHE A 63 -23.01 32.44 24.07
C PHE A 63 -23.21 31.83 22.68
N LYS A 64 -24.46 31.73 22.20
CA LYS A 64 -24.73 31.23 20.84
C LYS A 64 -24.19 32.17 19.77
N GLU A 65 -24.29 33.48 19.97
CA GLU A 65 -23.74 34.47 19.06
C GLU A 65 -22.20 34.40 19.01
N GLU A 66 -21.56 34.26 20.17
CA GLU A 66 -20.10 34.10 20.27
C GLU A 66 -19.62 32.81 19.59
N VAL A 67 -20.30 31.69 19.80
CA VAL A 67 -19.98 30.43 19.12
C VAL A 67 -20.11 30.57 17.61
N LEU A 68 -21.20 31.18 17.12
CA LEU A 68 -21.39 31.40 15.69
C LEU A 68 -20.30 32.30 15.11
N ARG A 69 -19.93 33.38 15.81
CA ARG A 69 -18.86 34.28 15.37
C ARG A 69 -17.51 33.56 15.29
N ASN A 70 -17.17 32.73 16.28
CA ASN A 70 -15.95 31.93 16.26
C ASN A 70 -15.95 30.95 15.09
N MET A 71 -17.07 30.28 14.80
CA MET A 71 -17.19 29.43 13.61
C MET A 71 -16.97 30.20 12.31
N TYR A 72 -17.54 31.40 12.16
CA TYR A 72 -17.31 32.23 10.98
C TYR A 72 -15.86 32.72 10.87
N GLU A 73 -15.20 33.05 11.98
CA GLU A 73 -13.79 33.46 11.98
C GLU A 73 -12.85 32.27 11.70
N GLU A 74 -13.20 31.06 12.11
CA GLU A 74 -12.47 29.83 11.78
C GLU A 74 -12.67 29.37 10.33
N GLU A 75 -13.88 29.53 9.77
CA GLU A 75 -14.18 29.13 8.40
C GLU A 75 -13.77 30.19 7.37
N MET A 76 -14.00 31.46 7.68
CA MET A 76 -13.95 32.57 6.72
C MET A 76 -13.18 33.77 7.27
N GLY A 77 -12.40 33.60 8.33
CA GLY A 77 -11.54 34.64 8.87
C GLY A 77 -10.41 35.02 7.90
N SER A 78 -10.04 36.30 7.89
CA SER A 78 -8.95 36.84 7.06
C SER A 78 -7.61 36.13 7.29
N GLN A 79 -7.39 35.60 8.50
CA GLN A 79 -6.19 34.85 8.84
C GLN A 79 -6.16 33.47 8.16
N VAL A 80 -7.31 32.82 7.97
CA VAL A 80 -7.42 31.52 7.30
C VAL A 80 -7.15 31.67 5.81
N GLU A 81 -7.76 32.69 5.19
CA GLU A 81 -7.50 33.01 3.78
C GLU A 81 -6.03 33.36 3.53
N SER A 82 -5.42 34.15 4.43
CA SER A 82 -3.98 34.48 4.35
C SER A 82 -3.09 33.24 4.47
N ARG A 83 -3.39 32.33 5.40
CA ARG A 83 -2.67 31.05 5.53
C ARG A 83 -2.81 30.19 4.30
N ALA A 84 -4.03 30.02 3.78
CA ALA A 84 -4.27 29.26 2.56
C ALA A 84 -3.48 29.83 1.36
N ARG A 85 -3.37 31.16 1.24
CA ARG A 85 -2.55 31.80 0.21
C ARG A 85 -1.06 31.52 0.39
N MET A 86 -0.55 31.59 1.62
CA MET A 86 0.85 31.25 1.92
C MET A 86 1.15 29.78 1.61
N GLU A 87 0.28 28.86 2.02
CA GLU A 87 0.43 27.43 1.75
C GLU A 87 0.43 27.12 0.24
N MET A 88 -0.43 27.78 -0.54
CA MET A 88 -0.42 27.63 -2.00
C MET A 88 0.89 28.13 -2.62
N GLU A 89 1.45 29.22 -2.13
CA GLU A 89 2.71 29.77 -2.64
C GLU A 89 3.92 28.92 -2.25
N GLU A 90 3.95 28.40 -1.02
CA GLU A 90 4.92 27.40 -0.57
C GLU A 90 4.81 26.14 -1.42
N HIS A 91 3.60 25.64 -1.66
CA HIS A 91 3.36 24.49 -2.50
C HIS A 91 3.89 24.72 -3.93
N ARG A 92 3.62 25.87 -4.54
CA ARG A 92 4.16 26.23 -5.87
C ARG A 92 5.68 26.25 -5.88
N SER A 93 6.29 26.82 -4.84
CA SER A 93 7.75 26.88 -4.71
C SER A 93 8.36 25.48 -4.60
N LEU A 94 7.74 24.59 -3.82
CA LEU A 94 8.17 23.20 -3.67
C LEU A 94 7.99 22.40 -4.96
N MET A 95 6.90 22.63 -5.72
CA MET A 95 6.71 21.98 -7.01
C MET A 95 7.78 22.42 -8.02
N ALA A 96 8.07 23.72 -8.11
CA ALA A 96 9.12 24.23 -8.99
C ALA A 96 10.51 23.66 -8.64
N TRP A 97 10.80 23.53 -7.33
CA TRP A 97 12.05 22.91 -6.88
C TRP A 97 12.10 21.41 -7.24
N ASN A 98 10.99 20.69 -7.07
CA ASN A 98 10.90 19.27 -7.45
C ASN A 98 11.15 19.09 -8.95
N ASP A 99 10.56 19.94 -9.79
CA ASP A 99 10.77 19.92 -11.23
C ASP A 99 12.25 20.15 -11.60
N GLN A 100 12.91 21.09 -10.92
CA GLN A 100 14.33 21.36 -11.14
C GLN A 100 15.21 20.16 -10.76
N GLU A 101 14.93 19.51 -9.63
CA GLU A 101 15.68 18.33 -9.19
C GLU A 101 15.41 17.10 -10.09
N ASN A 102 14.18 16.96 -10.58
CA ASN A 102 13.81 15.95 -11.57
C ASN A 102 14.60 16.15 -12.87
N LEU A 103 14.75 17.39 -13.34
CA LEU A 103 15.57 17.72 -14.52
C LEU A 103 17.04 17.35 -14.32
N ARG A 104 17.61 17.69 -13.16
CA ARG A 104 18.99 17.33 -12.81
C ARG A 104 19.20 15.80 -12.81
N THR A 105 18.26 15.08 -12.22
CA THR A 105 18.28 13.61 -12.15
C THR A 105 18.09 12.98 -13.53
N LEU A 106 17.23 13.54 -14.37
CA LEU A 106 17.01 13.09 -15.74
C LEU A 106 18.30 13.21 -16.57
N GLN A 107 19.00 14.33 -16.47
CA GLN A 107 20.28 14.53 -17.17
C GLN A 107 21.32 13.48 -16.75
N ALA A 108 21.44 13.20 -15.45
CA ALA A 108 22.33 12.15 -14.95
C ALA A 108 21.93 10.75 -15.46
N ARG A 109 20.62 10.48 -15.54
CA ARG A 109 20.10 9.22 -16.09
C ARG A 109 20.44 9.07 -17.58
N ILE A 110 20.28 10.13 -18.38
CA ILE A 110 20.60 10.10 -19.81
C ILE A 110 22.07 9.76 -20.03
N LEU A 111 22.98 10.43 -19.31
CA LEU A 111 24.42 10.14 -19.40
C LEU A 111 24.76 8.71 -19.02
N ARG A 112 24.12 8.18 -17.96
CA ARG A 112 24.32 6.79 -17.55
C ARG A 112 23.84 5.81 -18.63
N VAL A 113 22.65 6.03 -19.19
CA VAL A 113 22.09 5.17 -20.23
C VAL A 113 22.95 5.19 -21.49
N GLN A 114 23.42 6.36 -21.92
CA GLN A 114 24.34 6.47 -23.07
C GLN A 114 25.61 5.64 -22.86
N LYS A 115 26.21 5.72 -21.67
CA LYS A 115 27.38 4.91 -21.33
C LYS A 115 27.07 3.41 -21.33
N GLU A 116 25.95 3.01 -20.73
CA GLU A 116 25.50 1.62 -20.71
C GLU A 116 25.24 1.07 -22.13
N GLU A 117 24.69 1.90 -23.03
CA GLU A 117 24.48 1.57 -24.44
C GLU A 117 25.80 1.40 -25.20
N GLU A 118 26.76 2.31 -25.03
CA GLU A 118 28.09 2.21 -25.63
C GLU A 118 28.81 0.92 -25.18
N GLU A 119 28.80 0.64 -23.88
CA GLU A 119 29.39 -0.59 -23.34
C GLU A 119 28.67 -1.85 -23.84
N ALA A 120 27.34 -1.81 -23.95
CA ALA A 120 26.56 -2.92 -24.49
C ALA A 120 26.85 -3.16 -25.98
N GLN A 121 27.05 -2.10 -26.76
CA GLN A 121 27.46 -2.20 -28.16
C GLN A 121 28.86 -2.82 -28.28
N HIS A 122 29.81 -2.37 -27.44
CA HIS A 122 31.17 -2.92 -27.42
C HIS A 122 31.14 -4.43 -27.12
N ARG A 123 30.44 -4.84 -26.05
CA ARG A 123 30.30 -6.26 -25.69
C ARG A 123 29.66 -7.09 -26.80
N LYS A 124 28.66 -6.55 -27.50
CA LYS A 124 28.03 -7.23 -28.64
C LYS A 124 29.02 -7.43 -29.79
N MET A 125 29.85 -6.44 -30.08
CA MET A 125 30.87 -6.52 -31.11
C MET A 125 31.94 -7.56 -30.75
N GLU A 126 32.44 -7.56 -29.51
CA GLU A 126 33.40 -8.55 -29.03
C GLU A 126 32.85 -9.98 -29.12
N LEU A 127 31.61 -10.19 -28.68
CA LEU A 127 30.96 -11.50 -28.78
C LEU A 127 30.72 -11.94 -30.23
N ALA A 128 30.46 -10.99 -31.14
CA ALA A 128 30.34 -11.29 -32.56
C ALA A 128 31.67 -11.73 -33.17
N LEU A 129 32.77 -11.04 -32.81
CA LEU A 129 34.12 -11.40 -33.25
C LEU A 129 34.53 -12.79 -32.73
N GLN A 130 34.32 -13.06 -31.44
CA GLN A 130 34.63 -14.37 -30.85
C GLN A 130 33.85 -15.50 -31.53
N ARG A 131 32.56 -15.29 -31.80
CA ARG A 131 31.75 -16.28 -32.53
C ARG A 131 32.24 -16.52 -33.95
N GLU A 132 32.66 -15.47 -34.64
CA GLU A 132 33.24 -15.60 -35.97
C GLU A 132 34.53 -16.42 -35.90
N GLU A 133 35.43 -16.13 -34.96
CA GLU A 133 36.67 -16.89 -34.76
C GLU A 133 36.41 -18.37 -34.47
N GLU A 134 35.51 -18.68 -33.54
CA GLU A 134 35.09 -20.06 -33.21
C GLU A 134 34.50 -20.77 -34.44
N GLN A 135 33.67 -20.09 -35.23
CA GLN A 135 33.10 -20.64 -36.45
C GLN A 135 34.18 -20.92 -37.49
N GLN A 136 35.14 -20.00 -37.69
CA GLN A 136 36.23 -20.18 -38.63
C GLN A 136 37.14 -21.36 -38.21
N GLU A 137 37.41 -21.51 -36.92
CA GLU A 137 38.16 -22.67 -36.40
C GLU A 137 37.40 -23.98 -36.60
N PHE A 138 36.10 -23.98 -36.33
CA PHE A 138 35.24 -25.15 -36.55
C PHE A 138 35.21 -25.55 -38.03
N ILE A 139 35.05 -24.59 -38.95
CA ILE A 139 35.08 -24.85 -40.40
C ILE A 139 36.41 -25.47 -40.80
N LYS A 140 37.55 -24.91 -40.35
CA LYS A 140 38.89 -25.46 -40.65
C LYS A 140 39.07 -26.89 -40.13
N GLN A 141 38.53 -27.21 -38.95
CA GLN A 141 38.58 -28.57 -38.40
C GLN A 141 37.76 -29.53 -39.26
N ARG A 142 36.54 -29.15 -39.65
CA ARG A 142 35.69 -29.97 -40.53
C ARG A 142 36.29 -30.15 -41.92
N GLU A 143 36.91 -29.12 -42.47
CA GLU A 143 37.63 -29.23 -43.76
C GLU A 143 38.75 -30.27 -43.68
N LYS A 144 39.52 -30.29 -42.59
CA LYS A 144 40.57 -31.32 -42.38
C LYS A 144 39.97 -32.72 -42.27
N GLU A 145 38.87 -32.89 -41.54
CA GLU A 145 38.17 -34.18 -41.44
C GLU A 145 37.67 -34.65 -42.81
N ILE A 146 37.11 -33.75 -43.61
CA ILE A 146 36.64 -34.07 -44.97
C ILE A 146 37.83 -34.52 -45.84
N LEU A 147 38.97 -33.83 -45.77
CA LEU A 147 40.16 -34.21 -46.53
C LEU A 147 40.69 -35.60 -46.11
N GLN A 148 40.73 -35.89 -44.81
CA GLN A 148 41.10 -37.22 -44.31
C GLN A 148 40.14 -38.31 -44.83
N LEU A 149 38.83 -38.05 -44.77
CA LEU A 149 37.83 -38.97 -45.29
C LEU A 149 37.94 -39.16 -46.82
N GLN A 150 38.33 -38.13 -47.57
CA GLN A 150 38.59 -38.26 -49.01
C GLN A 150 39.81 -39.14 -49.29
N GLU A 151 40.86 -39.08 -48.47
CA GLU A 151 42.01 -39.96 -48.57
C GLU A 151 41.65 -41.40 -48.20
N ASP A 152 40.94 -41.60 -47.09
CA ASP A 152 40.46 -42.91 -46.65
C ASP A 152 39.47 -43.53 -47.64
N ALA A 153 38.64 -42.72 -48.30
CA ALA A 153 37.68 -43.20 -49.29
C ALA A 153 38.35 -43.85 -50.50
N LYS A 154 39.58 -43.46 -50.85
CA LYS A 154 40.38 -44.13 -51.90
C LYS A 154 40.73 -45.57 -51.52
N ASN A 155 40.78 -45.87 -50.22
CA ASN A 155 41.09 -47.21 -49.71
C ASN A 155 39.86 -48.13 -49.64
N PHE A 156 38.65 -47.63 -49.90
CA PHE A 156 37.43 -48.43 -49.88
C PHE A 156 37.37 -49.47 -51.00
N ILE A 157 36.68 -50.58 -50.71
CA ILE A 157 36.52 -51.69 -51.65
C ILE A 157 35.37 -51.35 -52.59
N THR A 158 35.66 -51.24 -53.88
CA THR A 158 34.69 -51.07 -54.97
C THR A 158 34.47 -52.42 -55.67
N LEU A 159 33.41 -52.53 -56.48
CA LEU A 159 33.10 -53.75 -57.24
C LEU A 159 34.26 -54.19 -58.16
N GLN A 160 35.07 -53.24 -58.64
CA GLN A 160 36.20 -53.50 -59.54
C GLN A 160 37.43 -54.02 -58.79
N ASN A 161 37.66 -53.56 -57.56
CA ASN A 161 38.83 -53.91 -56.75
C ASN A 161 38.54 -55.05 -55.75
N LEU A 162 37.39 -55.72 -55.88
CA LEU A 162 36.88 -56.66 -54.89
C LEU A 162 37.71 -57.94 -54.83
N ASP A 163 37.94 -58.59 -55.97
CA ASP A 163 38.66 -59.87 -56.03
C ASP A 163 40.12 -59.72 -55.56
N GLN A 164 40.80 -58.65 -55.99
CA GLN A 164 42.17 -58.35 -55.56
C GLN A 164 42.27 -58.16 -54.03
N ARG A 165 41.32 -57.43 -53.42
CA ARG A 165 41.32 -57.18 -51.97
C ARG A 165 41.00 -58.44 -51.16
N ILE A 166 40.28 -59.41 -51.73
CA ILE A 166 40.02 -60.70 -51.09
C ILE A 166 41.30 -61.53 -51.01
N GLU A 167 42.07 -61.61 -52.11
CA GLU A 167 43.35 -62.33 -52.15
C GLU A 167 44.36 -61.70 -51.17
N GLU A 168 44.54 -60.38 -51.20
CA GLU A 168 45.44 -59.66 -50.28
C GLU A 168 45.09 -59.88 -48.79
N ALA A 169 43.81 -60.02 -48.47
CA ALA A 169 43.34 -60.26 -47.11
C ALA A 169 43.56 -61.71 -46.63
N LEU A 170 43.52 -62.68 -47.55
CA LEU A 170 43.84 -64.08 -47.25
C LEU A 170 45.34 -64.28 -47.04
N ASP A 171 46.18 -63.58 -47.81
CA ASP A 171 47.63 -63.65 -47.73
C ASP A 171 48.21 -62.97 -46.47
N ASN A 172 47.55 -61.92 -45.97
CA ASN A 172 48.02 -61.15 -44.82
C ASN A 172 46.99 -61.08 -43.66
N PRO A 173 46.93 -62.10 -42.79
CA PRO A 173 46.04 -62.09 -41.64
C PRO A 173 46.47 -61.07 -40.58
N LYS A 174 45.66 -60.05 -40.33
CA LYS A 174 45.91 -59.03 -39.28
C LYS A 174 45.45 -59.51 -37.91
N ASN A 175 46.36 -59.53 -36.93
CA ASN A 175 46.08 -59.88 -35.55
C ASN A 175 45.91 -58.62 -34.68
N TYR A 176 44.71 -58.43 -34.12
CA TYR A 176 44.40 -57.31 -33.21
C TYR A 176 44.58 -57.65 -31.72
N ASN A 177 45.05 -58.85 -31.37
CA ASN A 177 45.24 -59.27 -29.99
C ASN A 177 46.44 -58.52 -29.35
N PHE A 178 46.16 -57.72 -28.33
CA PHE A 178 47.17 -57.09 -27.48
C PHE A 178 46.83 -57.31 -26.01
N ALA A 179 47.86 -57.38 -25.16
CA ALA A 179 47.71 -57.42 -23.72
C ALA A 179 47.98 -56.03 -23.13
N VAL A 180 47.36 -55.72 -21.99
CA VAL A 180 47.60 -54.48 -21.25
C VAL A 180 48.03 -54.83 -19.83
N ASP A 181 49.17 -54.29 -19.41
CA ASP A 181 49.70 -54.48 -18.06
C ASP A 181 48.87 -53.70 -17.02
N LYS A 182 49.07 -54.00 -15.73
CA LYS A 182 48.47 -53.22 -14.61
C LYS A 182 48.86 -51.73 -14.62
N GLU A 183 49.95 -51.40 -15.30
CA GLU A 183 50.48 -50.04 -15.50
C GLU A 183 49.93 -49.37 -16.77
N GLY A 184 49.02 -50.02 -17.51
CA GLY A 184 48.40 -49.48 -18.72
C GLY A 184 49.27 -49.56 -19.99
N ARG A 185 50.44 -50.21 -19.93
CA ARG A 185 51.29 -50.41 -21.11
C ARG A 185 50.73 -51.50 -22.00
N VAL A 186 50.68 -51.23 -23.32
CA VAL A 186 50.19 -52.16 -24.33
C VAL A 186 51.34 -53.03 -24.84
N VAL A 187 51.27 -54.34 -24.58
CA VAL A 187 52.22 -55.32 -25.12
C VAL A 187 51.56 -56.05 -26.29
N LYS A 188 52.00 -55.74 -27.51
CA LYS A 188 51.56 -56.43 -28.72
C LYS A 188 52.43 -57.66 -28.93
N ARG A 189 51.81 -58.84 -29.10
CA ARG A 189 52.52 -60.06 -29.50
C ARG A 189 52.68 -60.02 -31.01
N THR A 190 53.77 -59.45 -31.52
CA THR A 190 54.14 -59.58 -32.93
C THR A 190 54.56 -61.02 -33.17
N VAL A 191 53.66 -61.81 -33.76
CA VAL A 191 54.04 -63.08 -34.37
C VAL A 191 54.73 -62.74 -35.69
N LEU A 192 56.03 -63.00 -35.77
CA LEU A 192 56.80 -62.97 -37.01
C LEU A 192 56.29 -64.11 -37.91
N GLN A 193 55.74 -63.77 -39.06
CA GLN A 193 55.67 -64.62 -40.24
C GLN A 193 56.16 -63.81 -41.43
#